data_AF-M4VG88-F1
#
_entry.id   AF-M4VG88-F1
#
_cell.length_a   1.000
_cell.length_b   1.000
_cell.length_c   1.000
_cell.angle_alpha   90.00
_cell.angle_beta   90.00
_cell.angle_gamma   90.00
#
_symmetry.space_group_name_H-M   'P 1'
#
loop_
_entity.id
_entity.type
_entity.pdbx_description
1 polymer ?
#
loop_
_entity_poly.entity_id
_entity_poly.type
_entity_poly.pdbx_seq_one_letter_code
_entity_poly.pdbx_strand_id
1 'polypeptide(L)'
;MQAKVILAKARLYRLFALIFALTGVFIFVSLYLSNFEGSFFSTMTQPSVVLMLIIPFLPAIVLSWVAARMEKKVIAGLTANEQAPKK
;
A
#
# COMPACT_ATOMS: atom_id res chain seq x y z
N MET A 1 -20.64 3.82 16.96
CA MET A 1 -19.55 4.81 16.82
C MET A 1 -18.20 4.20 16.42
N GLN A 2 -17.83 3.02 16.93
CA GLN A 2 -16.51 2.41 16.67
C GLN A 2 -16.21 2.12 15.19
N ALA A 3 -17.20 1.65 14.41
CA ALA A 3 -17.02 1.37 12.97
C ALA A 3 -16.57 2.61 12.17
N LYS A 4 -17.14 3.78 12.45
CA LYS A 4 -16.77 5.05 11.78
C LYS A 4 -15.31 5.44 12.09
N VAL A 5 -14.86 5.22 13.33
CA VAL A 5 -13.46 5.51 13.74
C VAL A 5 -12.48 4.56 13.05
N ILE A 6 -12.82 3.27 12.93
CA ILE A 6 -11.97 2.29 12.23
C ILE A 6 -11.86 2.64 10.74
N LEU A 7 -12.97 3.02 10.10
CA LEU A 7 -12.95 3.46 8.70
C LEU A 7 -12.15 4.76 8.50
N ALA A 8 -12.25 5.71 9.44
CA ALA A 8 -11.45 6.93 9.39
C ALA A 8 -9.94 6.63 9.49
N LYS A 9 -9.54 5.73 10.39
CA LYS A 9 -8.15 5.25 10.48
C LYS A 9 -7.69 4.54 9.21
N ALA A 10 -8.51 3.65 8.64
CA ALA A 10 -8.20 2.98 7.38
C ALA A 10 -8.00 3.98 6.23
N ARG A 11 -8.83 5.03 6.16
CA ARG A 11 -8.72 6.09 5.17
C ARG A 11 -7.44 6.92 5.33
N LEU A 12 -7.04 7.19 6.58
CA LEU A 12 -5.77 7.84 6.88
C LEU A 12 -4.57 6.98 6.46
N TYR A 13 -4.59 5.66 6.74
CA TYR A 13 -3.55 4.75 6.27
C TYR A 13 -3.49 4.66 4.74
N ARG A 14 -4.63 4.70 4.04
CA ARG A 14 -4.68 4.80 2.58
C ARG A 14 -4.04 6.10 2.07
N LEU A 15 -4.28 7.22 2.74
CA LEU A 15 -3.68 8.50 2.37
C LEU A 15 -2.15 8.45 2.49
N PHE A 16 -1.64 7.95 3.62
CA PHE A 16 -0.20 7.77 3.79
C PHE A 16 0.38 6.74 2.81
N ALA A 17 -0.32 5.65 2.53
CA ALA A 17 0.09 4.69 1.51
C ALA A 17 0.26 5.36 0.14
N LEU A 18 -0.64 6.28 -0.21
CA LEU A 18 -0.56 7.03 -1.46
C LEU A 18 0.62 7.99 -1.48
N ILE A 19 0.89 8.70 -0.38
CA ILE A 19 2.09 9.55 -0.24
C ILE A 19 3.36 8.71 -0.45
N PHE A 20 3.49 7.58 0.24
CA PHE A 20 4.65 6.70 0.07
C PHE A 20 4.75 6.10 -1.33
N ALA A 21 3.62 5.79 -1.98
CA ALA A 21 3.63 5.29 -3.35
C ALA A 21 4.16 6.36 -4.31
N LEU A 22 3.71 7.62 -4.19
CA LEU A 22 4.20 8.73 -5.01
C LEU A 22 5.68 8.99 -4.76
N THR A 23 6.12 8.99 -3.49
CA THR A 23 7.54 9.10 -3.15
C THR A 23 8.35 7.95 -3.73
N GLY A 24 7.82 6.72 -3.68
CA GLY A 24 8.45 5.54 -4.28
C GLY A 24 8.61 5.68 -5.79
N VAL A 25 7.57 6.16 -6.50
CA VAL A 25 7.64 6.46 -7.94
C VAL A 25 8.70 7.52 -8.22
N PHE A 26 8.74 8.59 -7.42
CA PHE A 26 9.72 9.67 -7.60
C PHE A 26 11.16 9.16 -7.44
N ILE A 27 11.43 8.36 -6.41
CA ILE A 27 12.74 7.73 -6.18
C ILE A 27 13.07 6.76 -7.32
N PHE A 28 12.11 5.92 -7.72
CA PHE A 28 12.26 4.98 -8.83
C PHE A 28 12.68 5.70 -10.12
N VAL A 29 11.97 6.76 -10.50
CA VAL A 29 12.27 7.53 -11.71
C VAL A 29 13.66 8.17 -11.60
N SER A 30 13.99 8.74 -10.44
CA SER A 30 15.31 9.35 -10.23
C SER A 30 16.45 8.33 -10.37
N LEU A 31 16.30 7.16 -9.75
CA LEU A 31 17.29 6.08 -9.85
C LEU A 31 17.39 5.52 -11.26
N TYR A 32 16.25 5.36 -11.95
CA TYR A 32 16.21 4.91 -13.32
C TYR A 32 16.99 5.87 -14.22
N LEU A 33 16.69 7.16 -14.18
CA LEU A 33 17.35 8.17 -15.01
C LEU A 33 18.84 8.31 -14.69
N SER A 34 19.24 8.18 -13.43
CA SER A 34 20.66 8.31 -13.03
C SER A 34 21.51 7.06 -13.29
N ASN A 35 20.93 5.86 -13.35
CA ASN A 35 21.71 4.60 -13.36
C ASN A 35 21.48 3.74 -14.61
N PHE A 36 20.46 4.03 -15.41
CA PHE A 36 20.13 3.23 -16.60
C PHE A 36 20.45 4.00 -17.89
N GLU A 37 21.74 4.13 -18.19
CA GLU A 37 22.22 4.55 -19.53
C GLU A 37 22.33 3.36 -20.51
N GLY A 38 22.07 2.12 -20.06
CA GLY A 38 22.20 0.89 -20.86
C GLY A 38 20.90 0.10 -21.05
N SER A 39 20.99 -1.16 -21.49
CA SER A 39 19.81 -2.01 -21.71
C SER A 39 19.09 -2.28 -20.38
N PHE A 40 17.83 -1.87 -20.29
CA PHE A 40 16.98 -2.06 -19.11
C PHE A 40 16.94 -3.52 -18.63
N PHE A 41 16.82 -4.45 -19.58
CA PHE A 41 16.73 -5.88 -19.32
C PHE A 41 18.02 -6.46 -18.74
N SER A 42 19.20 -6.00 -19.17
CA SER A 42 20.47 -6.49 -18.59
C SER A 42 20.65 -6.06 -17.14
N THR A 43 20.20 -4.85 -16.78
CA THR A 43 20.35 -4.33 -15.42
C THR A 43 19.33 -4.93 -14.45
N MET A 44 18.14 -5.33 -14.92
CA MET A 44 17.13 -6.06 -14.12
C MET A 44 17.55 -7.49 -13.71
N THR A 45 18.56 -8.07 -14.35
CA THR A 45 19.09 -9.39 -13.94
C THR A 45 19.84 -9.34 -12.61
N GLN A 46 20.25 -8.14 -12.16
CA GLN A 46 20.92 -7.96 -10.88
C GLN A 46 19.88 -7.86 -9.75
N PRO A 47 19.87 -8.80 -8.78
CA PRO A 47 18.88 -8.80 -7.71
C PRO A 47 18.91 -7.53 -6.85
N SER A 48 20.10 -6.95 -6.66
CA SER A 48 20.31 -5.69 -5.93
C SER A 48 19.52 -4.54 -6.54
N VAL A 49 19.50 -4.44 -7.87
CA VAL A 49 18.76 -3.40 -8.59
C VAL A 49 17.26 -3.59 -8.37
N VAL A 50 16.75 -4.81 -8.54
CA VAL A 50 15.31 -5.12 -8.32
C VAL A 50 14.90 -4.77 -6.89
N LEU A 51 15.70 -5.12 -5.89
CA LEU A 51 15.43 -4.78 -4.49
C LEU A 51 15.43 -3.27 -4.27
N MET A 52 16.39 -2.54 -4.85
CA MET A 52 16.47 -1.09 -4.75
C MET A 52 15.24 -0.40 -5.34
N LEU A 53 14.65 -0.97 -6.41
CA LEU A 53 13.42 -0.46 -7.01
C LEU A 53 12.17 -0.77 -6.17
N ILE A 54 12.12 -1.88 -5.45
CA ILE A 54 10.95 -2.30 -4.66
C ILE A 54 10.90 -1.65 -3.27
N ILE A 55 12.05 -1.50 -2.60
CA ILE A 55 12.16 -0.99 -1.23
C ILE A 55 11.39 0.33 -1.00
N PRO A 56 11.47 1.35 -1.89
CA PRO A 56 10.74 2.60 -1.72
C PRO A 56 9.22 2.45 -1.64
N PHE A 57 8.66 1.36 -2.18
CA PHE A 57 7.23 1.09 -2.20
C PHE A 57 6.75 0.24 -1.02
N LEU A 58 7.65 -0.38 -0.25
CA LEU A 58 7.27 -1.24 0.88
C LEU A 58 6.35 -0.56 1.90
N PRO A 59 6.61 0.70 2.33
CA PRO A 59 5.71 1.37 3.26
C PRO A 59 4.30 1.54 2.70
N ALA A 60 4.19 1.85 1.40
CA ALA A 60 2.90 1.99 0.73
C ALA A 60 2.12 0.67 0.71
N ILE A 61 2.81 -0.44 0.38
CA ILE A 61 2.24 -1.79 0.35
C ILE A 61 1.71 -2.17 1.74
N VAL A 62 2.52 -1.99 2.79
CA VAL A 62 2.14 -2.34 4.16
C VAL A 62 0.94 -1.53 4.62
N LEU A 63 0.95 -0.21 4.45
CA LEU A 63 -0.15 0.66 4.87
C LEU A 63 -1.45 0.38 4.10
N SER A 64 -1.35 0.13 2.79
CA SER A 64 -2.49 -0.26 1.97
C SER A 64 -3.10 -1.58 2.43
N TRP A 65 -2.26 -2.57 2.75
CA TRP A 65 -2.71 -3.86 3.26
C TRP A 65 -3.37 -3.76 4.65
N VAL A 66 -2.79 -2.96 5.55
CA VAL A 66 -3.39 -2.70 6.88
C VAL A 66 -4.74 -2.02 6.73
N ALA A 67 -4.86 -1.00 5.88
CA ALA A 67 -6.12 -0.33 5.59
C ALA A 67 -7.18 -1.31 5.06
N ALA A 68 -6.80 -2.15 4.08
CA ALA A 68 -7.70 -3.15 3.51
C ALA A 68 -8.18 -4.18 4.55
N ARG A 69 -7.30 -4.61 5.46
CA ARG A 69 -7.68 -5.51 6.57
C ARG A 69 -8.66 -4.84 7.53
N MET A 70 -8.47 -3.56 7.85
CA MET A 70 -9.40 -2.81 8.70
C MET A 70 -10.78 -2.67 8.06
N GLU A 71 -10.82 -2.34 6.77
CA GLU A 71 -12.09 -2.24 6.01
C GLU A 71 -12.82 -3.59 5.98
N LYS A 72 -12.11 -4.69 5.68
CA LYS A 72 -12.69 -6.04 5.69
C LYS A 72 -13.30 -6.40 7.05
N LYS A 73 -12.64 -6.06 8.15
CA LYS A 73 -13.18 -6.31 9.51
C LYS A 73 -14.46 -5.53 9.78
N VAL A 74 -14.53 -4.28 9.34
CA VAL A 74 -15.75 -3.45 9.51
C VAL A 74 -16.89 -4.02 8.68
N ILE A 75 -16.65 -4.36 7.41
CA ILE A 75 -17.67 -4.92 6.52
C ILE A 75 -18.21 -6.23 7.09
N ALA A 76 -17.33 -7.16 7.49
CA ALA A 76 -17.75 -8.43 8.08
C ALA A 76 -18.57 -8.25 9.37
N GLY A 77 -18.21 -7.27 10.21
CA GLY A 77 -18.97 -6.94 11.41
C GLY A 77 -20.34 -6.32 11.12
N LEU A 78 -20.47 -5.55 10.03
CA LEU A 78 -21.76 -4.99 9.60
C LEU A 78 -22.68 -6.10 9.05
N THR A 79 -22.17 -6.98 8.19
CA THR A 79 -22.94 -8.09 7.61
C THR A 79 -23.40 -9.10 8.66
N ALA A 80 -22.58 -9.36 9.68
CA ALA A 80 -22.95 -10.25 10.79
C ALA A 80 -24.07 -9.66 11.65
N ASN A 81 -24.16 -8.34 11.76
CA ASN A 81 -25.17 -7.66 12.57
C ASN A 81 -26.53 -7.54 11.84
N GLU A 82 -26.54 -7.50 10.50
CA GLU A 82 -27.77 -7.58 9.70
C GLU A 82 -28.42 -8.97 9.75
N GLN A 83 -27.64 -10.03 9.98
CA GLN A 83 -28.11 -11.41 10.07
C GLN A 83 -28.55 -11.82 11.49
N ALA A 84 -28.31 -10.99 12.50
CA ALA A 84 -28.74 -11.27 13.86
C ALA A 84 -30.26 -11.00 13.99
N PRO A 85 -31.07 -11.97 14.47
CA PRO A 85 -32.49 -11.73 14.68
C PRO A 85 -32.65 -10.63 15.74
N LYS A 86 -33.38 -9.57 15.38
CA LYS A 86 -33.83 -8.56 16.35
C LYS A 86 -34.76 -9.26 17.33
N LYS A 87 -34.26 -9.50 18.55
CA LYS A 87 -35.10 -9.90 19.69
C LYS A 87 -35.98 -8.74 20.12
#